data_AF-F2BV48-F1
#
_entry.id   AF-F2BV48-F1
#
_cell.length_a   1.000
_cell.length_b   1.000
_cell.length_c   1.000
_cell.angle_alpha   90.00
_cell.angle_beta   90.00
_cell.angle_gamma   90.00
#
_symmetry.space_group_name_H-M   'P 1'
#
loop_
_entity.id
_entity.type
_entity.pdbx_description
1 polymer ?
#
loop_
_entity_poly.entity_id
_entity_poly.type
_entity_poly.pdbx_seq_one_letter_code
_entity_poly.pdbx_strand_id
1 'polypeptide(L)'
;MPILRFEKKPDFLPYKQAVAAVGQCALMGLYENYFHRYGQIIGQVLMTKGDSLSSKRYLHMKGTLSSLLELGIVPIINENDAVSVDEIKIGDNDTLSAIVASICEADLLIILSDIEGMYSEDPKNNPKAELIHEVPQFTRELFKIAGSAGTARGTGGMYTKMQAVEICAHSGIDTVIANSHTKNIIYKLMNGERLGTYFIADNVHPQLKRRKIIIGSEIKGKILIDQGCYNALINKGSSLLPVGIIDVIGTFEDGDTVSVYFGEKEIARGISHYTSHDIQRMKGFHTEELDKILGEPAPYNTVIHRDNLLIMY
;
A
#
# COMPACT_ATOMS: atom_id res chain seq x y z
N MET A 1 9.78 -0.63 -27.41
CA MET A 1 11.22 -0.74 -27.75
C MET A 1 11.63 -0.19 -29.13
N PRO A 2 10.79 -0.19 -30.19
CA PRO A 2 11.18 0.35 -31.51
C PRO A 2 11.53 1.86 -31.50
N ILE A 3 10.92 2.63 -30.59
CA ILE A 3 11.11 4.09 -30.45
C ILE A 3 12.58 4.46 -30.18
N LEU A 4 13.33 3.59 -29.50
CA LEU A 4 14.75 3.80 -29.17
C LEU A 4 15.71 2.92 -29.98
N ARG A 5 15.22 2.22 -31.02
CA ARG A 5 16.01 1.37 -31.93
C ARG A 5 16.83 0.26 -31.24
N PHE A 6 16.40 -0.21 -30.07
CA PHE A 6 16.95 -1.42 -29.46
C PHE A 6 16.21 -2.66 -29.99
N GLU A 7 16.97 -3.64 -30.52
CA GLU A 7 16.42 -4.93 -30.95
C GLU A 7 16.14 -5.89 -29.78
N LYS A 8 16.84 -5.72 -28.67
CA LYS A 8 16.72 -6.53 -27.44
C LYS A 8 16.79 -5.63 -26.22
N LYS A 9 16.33 -6.14 -25.06
CA LYS A 9 16.45 -5.45 -23.78
C LYS A 9 17.94 -5.14 -23.51
N PRO A 10 18.33 -3.87 -23.29
CA PRO A 10 19.73 -3.53 -23.04
C PRO A 10 20.17 -4.08 -21.68
N ASP A 11 21.41 -4.53 -21.56
CA ASP A 11 21.96 -5.03 -20.30
C ASP A 11 22.51 -3.92 -19.39
N PHE A 12 23.02 -2.85 -20.01
CA PHE A 12 23.57 -1.69 -19.30
C PHE A 12 22.48 -0.91 -18.56
N LEU A 13 22.64 -0.75 -17.24
CA LEU A 13 21.61 -0.17 -16.36
C LEU A 13 21.13 1.22 -16.82
N PRO A 14 22.00 2.21 -17.14
CA PRO A 14 21.53 3.50 -17.65
C PRO A 14 20.65 3.40 -18.90
N TYR A 15 20.91 2.44 -19.79
CA TYR A 15 20.03 2.21 -20.93
C TYR A 15 18.71 1.56 -20.55
N LYS A 16 18.68 0.68 -19.55
CA LYS A 16 17.42 0.15 -19.00
C LYS A 16 16.56 1.28 -18.43
N GLN A 17 17.17 2.18 -17.64
CA GLN A 17 16.49 3.34 -17.05
C GLN A 17 15.98 4.31 -18.13
N ALA A 18 16.78 4.59 -19.15
CA ALA A 18 16.37 5.43 -20.28
C ALA A 18 15.20 4.81 -21.07
N VAL A 19 15.23 3.49 -21.32
CA VAL A 19 14.13 2.76 -21.96
C VAL A 19 12.88 2.78 -21.09
N ALA A 20 13.02 2.62 -19.77
CA ALA A 20 11.89 2.70 -18.84
C ALA A 20 11.26 4.10 -18.82
N ALA A 21 12.06 5.17 -18.79
CA ALA A 21 11.58 6.54 -18.83
C ALA A 21 10.74 6.82 -20.09
N VAL A 22 11.24 6.43 -21.27
CA VAL A 22 10.50 6.59 -22.53
C VAL A 22 9.28 5.68 -22.59
N GLY A 23 9.43 4.43 -22.13
CA GLY A 23 8.34 3.45 -22.08
C GLY A 23 7.20 3.90 -21.18
N GLN A 24 7.50 4.54 -20.05
CA GLN A 24 6.52 5.03 -19.10
C GLN A 24 5.65 6.14 -19.73
N CYS A 25 6.26 7.09 -20.47
CA CYS A 25 5.49 8.11 -21.19
C CYS A 25 4.52 7.47 -22.20
N ALA A 26 4.99 6.49 -22.97
CA ALA A 26 4.15 5.79 -23.94
C ALA A 26 3.02 4.98 -23.27
N LEU A 27 3.32 4.30 -22.15
CA LEU A 27 2.35 3.55 -21.36
C LEU A 27 1.24 4.45 -20.82
N MET A 28 1.60 5.60 -20.25
CA MET A 28 0.63 6.58 -19.75
C MET A 28 -0.23 7.14 -20.87
N GLY A 29 0.36 7.48 -22.01
CA GLY A 29 -0.41 7.93 -23.18
C GLY A 29 -1.42 6.88 -23.66
N LEU A 30 -1.09 5.58 -23.59
CA LEU A 30 -2.06 4.52 -23.92
C LEU A 30 -3.20 4.46 -22.91
N TYR A 31 -2.89 4.46 -21.60
CA TYR A 31 -3.92 4.44 -20.57
C TYR A 31 -4.83 5.65 -20.66
N GLU A 32 -4.28 6.86 -20.83
CA GLU A 32 -5.03 8.09 -21.00
C GLU A 32 -5.99 7.98 -22.18
N ASN A 33 -5.50 7.56 -23.35
CA ASN A 33 -6.32 7.41 -24.55
C ASN A 33 -7.48 6.42 -24.38
N TYR A 34 -7.30 5.33 -23.63
CA TYR A 34 -8.37 4.36 -23.41
C TYR A 34 -9.36 4.81 -22.34
N PHE A 35 -8.90 5.33 -21.20
CA PHE A 35 -9.77 5.81 -20.12
C PHE A 35 -10.55 7.08 -20.51
N HIS A 36 -9.92 8.01 -21.24
CA HIS A 36 -10.56 9.24 -21.68
C HIS A 36 -11.79 8.99 -22.56
N ARG A 37 -11.80 7.92 -23.36
CA ARG A 37 -12.96 7.53 -24.19
C ARG A 37 -14.21 7.19 -23.36
N TYR A 38 -14.03 6.85 -22.10
CA TYR A 38 -15.10 6.57 -21.14
C TYR A 38 -15.35 7.74 -20.19
N GLY A 39 -14.76 8.93 -20.45
CA GLY A 39 -14.87 10.11 -19.59
C GLY A 39 -14.09 10.00 -18.28
N GLN A 40 -13.19 9.02 -18.17
CA GLN A 40 -12.48 8.75 -16.93
C GLN A 40 -11.11 9.44 -16.92
N ILE A 41 -10.83 10.18 -15.84
CA ILE A 41 -9.54 10.82 -15.60
C ILE A 41 -8.61 9.81 -14.90
N ILE A 42 -7.34 9.81 -15.30
CA ILE A 42 -6.29 9.01 -14.66
C ILE A 42 -5.25 9.90 -13.96
N GLY A 43 -4.61 9.37 -12.91
CA GLY A 43 -3.50 10.02 -12.22
C GLY A 43 -2.28 9.10 -12.19
N GLN A 44 -1.12 9.59 -12.62
CA GLN A 44 0.11 8.80 -12.56
C GLN A 44 0.74 8.86 -11.17
N VAL A 45 1.13 7.70 -10.65
CA VAL A 45 1.92 7.60 -9.43
C VAL A 45 3.09 6.66 -9.67
N LEU A 46 4.32 7.11 -9.39
CA LEU A 46 5.52 6.31 -9.53
C LEU A 46 6.13 6.06 -8.15
N MET A 47 6.49 4.81 -7.87
CA MET A 47 6.99 4.40 -6.55
C MET A 47 8.38 3.79 -6.65
N THR A 48 9.23 4.09 -5.69
CA THR A 48 10.49 3.39 -5.43
C THR A 48 10.33 2.48 -4.22
N LYS A 49 11.19 1.47 -4.10
CA LYS A 49 11.12 0.50 -2.99
C LYS A 49 11.29 1.13 -1.61
N GLY A 50 12.13 2.16 -1.51
CA GLY A 50 12.34 2.90 -0.26
C GLY A 50 11.11 3.67 0.21
N ASP A 51 10.14 3.92 -0.67
CA ASP A 51 8.93 4.65 -0.31
C ASP A 51 8.00 3.82 0.59
N SER A 52 8.02 2.49 0.44
CA SER A 52 7.22 1.57 1.27
C SER A 52 7.80 1.32 2.66
N LEU A 53 9.13 1.49 2.83
CA LEU A 53 9.85 1.23 4.09
C LEU A 53 9.90 2.46 5.01
N SER A 54 9.52 3.63 4.49
CA SER A 54 9.50 4.88 5.24
C SER A 54 8.07 5.20 5.65
N SER A 55 7.80 5.21 6.96
CA SER A 55 6.48 5.54 7.50
C SER A 55 5.96 6.91 7.02
N LYS A 56 6.86 7.87 6.84
CA LYS A 56 6.57 9.19 6.23
C LYS A 56 6.05 9.06 4.79
N ARG A 57 6.82 8.39 3.93
CA ARG A 57 6.45 8.24 2.50
C ARG A 57 5.22 7.37 2.32
N TYR A 58 5.04 6.36 3.18
CA TYR A 58 3.80 5.58 3.27
C TYR A 58 2.58 6.48 3.51
N LEU A 59 2.66 7.40 4.49
CA LEU A 59 1.55 8.30 4.82
C LEU A 59 1.20 9.25 3.66
N HIS A 60 2.21 9.87 3.05
CA HIS A 60 2.01 10.72 1.87
C HIS A 60 1.40 9.96 0.69
N MET A 61 1.84 8.71 0.46
CA MET A 61 1.28 7.86 -0.57
C MET A 61 -0.19 7.54 -0.29
N LYS A 62 -0.51 7.16 0.95
CA LYS A 62 -1.89 6.91 1.39
C LYS A 62 -2.79 8.13 1.16
N GLY A 63 -2.35 9.31 1.59
CA GLY A 63 -3.08 10.56 1.41
C GLY A 63 -3.31 10.89 -0.07
N THR A 64 -2.29 10.72 -0.90
CA THR A 64 -2.37 10.97 -2.35
C THR A 64 -3.35 10.01 -3.03
N LEU A 65 -3.21 8.70 -2.80
CA LEU A 65 -4.07 7.69 -3.41
C LEU A 65 -5.53 7.84 -2.98
N SER A 66 -5.76 8.11 -1.69
CA SER A 66 -7.12 8.36 -1.17
C SER A 66 -7.74 9.59 -1.83
N SER A 67 -6.99 10.70 -1.92
CA SER A 67 -7.46 11.94 -2.55
C SER A 67 -7.78 11.76 -4.03
N LEU A 68 -6.96 11.00 -4.77
CA LEU A 68 -7.24 10.69 -6.19
C LEU A 68 -8.58 9.95 -6.32
N LEU A 69 -8.80 8.91 -5.50
CA LEU A 69 -10.04 8.13 -5.53
C LEU A 69 -11.26 8.95 -5.10
N GLU A 70 -11.12 9.82 -4.08
CA GLU A 70 -12.18 10.76 -3.66
C GLU A 70 -12.58 11.74 -4.75
N LEU A 71 -11.63 12.18 -5.57
CA LEU A 71 -11.86 13.02 -6.75
C LEU A 71 -12.40 12.23 -7.96
N GLY A 72 -12.64 10.92 -7.81
CA GLY A 72 -13.09 10.05 -8.89
C GLY A 72 -12.03 9.80 -9.96
N ILE A 73 -10.74 9.99 -9.65
CA ILE A 73 -9.60 9.76 -10.56
C ILE A 73 -9.10 8.33 -10.37
N VAL A 74 -8.78 7.63 -11.48
CA VAL A 74 -8.19 6.28 -11.44
C VAL A 74 -6.66 6.38 -11.35
N PRO A 75 -6.03 5.95 -10.25
CA PRO A 75 -4.57 5.95 -10.15
C PRO A 75 -3.95 4.85 -11.02
N ILE A 76 -2.95 5.20 -11.83
CA ILE A 76 -2.11 4.26 -12.58
C ILE A 76 -0.73 4.27 -11.93
N ILE A 77 -0.40 3.17 -11.25
CA ILE A 77 0.78 3.04 -10.40
C ILE A 77 1.81 2.14 -11.08
N ASN A 78 3.09 2.53 -11.04
CA ASN A 78 4.20 1.69 -11.52
C ASN A 78 5.49 1.93 -10.71
N GLU A 79 6.46 1.01 -10.79
CA GLU A 79 7.80 1.25 -10.25
C GLU A 79 8.50 2.39 -11.02
N ASN A 80 9.22 3.25 -10.29
CA ASN A 80 10.01 4.32 -10.88
C ASN A 80 11.38 3.81 -11.38
N ASP A 81 11.33 2.92 -12.37
CA ASP A 81 12.50 2.27 -12.96
C ASP A 81 13.52 3.26 -13.55
N ALA A 82 13.11 4.50 -13.87
CA ALA A 82 14.01 5.51 -14.41
C ALA A 82 15.05 6.01 -13.39
N VAL A 83 14.77 5.89 -12.09
CA VAL A 83 15.63 6.38 -11.00
C VAL A 83 15.92 5.32 -9.93
N SER A 84 15.32 4.13 -10.04
CA SER A 84 15.56 2.99 -9.15
C SER A 84 16.92 2.35 -9.44
N VAL A 85 17.67 2.03 -8.39
CA VAL A 85 18.97 1.33 -8.47
C VAL A 85 18.75 -0.14 -8.09
N ASP A 86 19.28 -1.06 -8.89
CA ASP A 86 18.98 -2.51 -8.91
C ASP A 86 19.26 -3.29 -7.59
N GLU A 87 19.86 -2.67 -6.56
CA GLU A 87 20.44 -3.36 -5.40
C GLU A 87 19.42 -3.85 -4.36
N ILE A 88 18.21 -3.30 -4.37
CA ILE A 88 17.11 -3.80 -3.52
C ILE A 88 16.01 -4.22 -4.49
N LYS A 89 15.74 -5.51 -4.63
CA LYS A 89 14.63 -6.04 -5.44
C LYS A 89 13.53 -6.59 -4.54
N ILE A 90 12.67 -5.70 -4.04
CA ILE A 90 11.25 -6.04 -3.87
C ILE A 90 10.66 -5.92 -5.30
N GLY A 91 10.86 -6.85 -6.22
CA GLY A 91 10.19 -8.14 -6.20
C GLY A 91 8.94 -8.06 -7.09
N ASP A 92 9.09 -7.72 -8.37
CA ASP A 92 8.03 -7.66 -9.40
C ASP A 92 6.80 -6.77 -9.08
N ASN A 93 6.03 -6.41 -10.11
CA ASN A 93 4.80 -5.62 -9.95
C ASN A 93 3.72 -6.35 -9.13
N ASP A 94 3.82 -7.69 -8.98
CA ASP A 94 3.00 -8.48 -8.07
C ASP A 94 3.10 -7.93 -6.63
N THR A 95 4.32 -7.79 -6.09
CA THR A 95 4.52 -7.31 -4.71
C THR A 95 4.16 -5.83 -4.57
N LEU A 96 4.48 -5.01 -5.58
CA LEU A 96 4.08 -3.61 -5.61
C LEU A 96 2.56 -3.47 -5.50
N SER A 97 1.81 -4.30 -6.25
CA SER A 97 0.35 -4.27 -6.24
C SER A 97 -0.23 -4.63 -4.86
N ALA A 98 0.37 -5.58 -4.14
CA ALA A 98 -0.04 -5.93 -2.78
C ALA A 98 0.27 -4.82 -1.76
N ILE A 99 1.42 -4.15 -1.89
CA ILE A 99 1.77 -2.99 -1.06
C ILE A 99 0.76 -1.86 -1.31
N VAL A 100 0.46 -1.55 -2.57
CA VAL A 100 -0.54 -0.55 -2.96
C VAL A 100 -1.91 -0.91 -2.41
N ALA A 101 -2.36 -2.17 -2.57
CA ALA A 101 -3.62 -2.64 -2.02
C ALA A 101 -3.67 -2.43 -0.50
N SER A 102 -2.56 -2.71 0.20
CA SER A 102 -2.47 -2.46 1.64
C SER A 102 -2.51 -0.97 2.01
N ILE A 103 -1.86 -0.09 1.24
CA ILE A 103 -1.88 1.37 1.44
C ILE A 103 -3.29 1.91 1.27
N CYS A 104 -3.99 1.45 0.23
CA CYS A 104 -5.36 1.86 -0.09
C CYS A 104 -6.42 1.21 0.79
N GLU A 105 -6.05 0.28 1.68
CA GLU A 105 -6.98 -0.54 2.46
C GLU A 105 -8.03 -1.22 1.54
N ALA A 106 -7.58 -1.71 0.38
CA ALA A 106 -8.46 -2.30 -0.64
C ALA A 106 -9.16 -3.57 -0.14
N ASP A 107 -10.39 -3.81 -0.57
CA ASP A 107 -11.11 -5.04 -0.24
C ASP A 107 -10.57 -6.26 -1.01
N LEU A 108 -10.08 -6.05 -2.23
CA LEU A 108 -9.65 -7.10 -3.15
C LEU A 108 -8.46 -6.66 -4.01
N LEU A 109 -7.47 -7.54 -4.14
CA LEU A 109 -6.43 -7.48 -5.16
C LEU A 109 -6.72 -8.48 -6.29
N ILE A 110 -6.69 -8.03 -7.55
CA ILE A 110 -6.82 -8.92 -8.73
C ILE A 110 -5.49 -8.93 -9.49
N ILE A 111 -4.84 -10.09 -9.53
CA ILE A 111 -3.62 -10.33 -10.30
C ILE A 111 -4.01 -11.04 -11.61
N LEU A 112 -3.94 -10.29 -12.71
CA LEU A 112 -4.17 -10.84 -14.05
C LEU A 112 -2.85 -11.31 -14.66
N SER A 113 -2.79 -12.60 -15.02
CA SER A 113 -1.57 -13.25 -15.50
C SER A 113 -1.82 -14.10 -16.76
N ASP A 114 -0.79 -14.71 -17.32
CA ASP A 114 -0.89 -15.65 -18.45
C ASP A 114 -1.27 -17.07 -18.00
N ILE A 115 -1.23 -17.33 -16.70
CA ILE A 115 -1.67 -18.58 -16.07
C ILE A 115 -3.16 -18.52 -15.66
N GLU A 116 -3.78 -19.69 -15.52
CA GLU A 116 -5.18 -19.79 -15.06
C GLU A 116 -5.35 -19.49 -13.57
N GLY A 117 -4.39 -19.91 -12.74
CA GLY A 117 -4.41 -19.76 -11.29
C GLY A 117 -3.41 -20.72 -10.66
N MET A 118 -3.59 -21.01 -9.37
CA MET A 118 -2.81 -21.99 -8.63
C MET A 118 -3.37 -23.39 -8.86
N TYR A 119 -2.50 -24.31 -9.26
CA TYR A 119 -2.84 -25.73 -9.43
C TYR A 119 -2.40 -26.54 -8.21
N SER A 120 -3.01 -27.71 -8.00
CA SER A 120 -2.65 -28.65 -6.93
C SER A 120 -1.23 -29.20 -7.07
N GLU A 121 -0.70 -29.24 -8.28
CA GLU A 121 0.67 -29.61 -8.66
C GLU A 121 1.07 -28.86 -9.95
N ASP A 122 2.31 -28.98 -10.43
CA ASP A 122 2.70 -28.38 -11.72
C ASP A 122 1.99 -29.12 -12.87
N PRO A 123 1.05 -28.47 -13.60
CA PRO A 123 0.28 -29.11 -14.67
C PRO A 123 1.15 -29.54 -15.86
N LYS A 124 2.37 -29.01 -15.98
CA LYS A 124 3.33 -29.46 -17.01
C LYS A 124 3.89 -30.84 -16.73
N ASN A 125 4.00 -31.21 -15.45
CA ASN A 125 4.60 -32.46 -15.01
C ASN A 125 3.54 -33.49 -14.59
N ASN A 126 2.38 -33.04 -14.12
CA ASN A 126 1.28 -33.91 -13.74
C ASN A 126 -0.02 -33.53 -14.46
N PRO A 127 -0.50 -34.34 -15.42
CA PRO A 127 -1.75 -34.07 -16.13
C PRO A 127 -3.00 -34.21 -15.25
N LYS A 128 -2.87 -34.74 -14.01
CA LYS A 128 -3.94 -34.77 -13.00
C LYS A 128 -3.94 -33.54 -12.09
N ALA A 129 -3.07 -32.57 -12.32
CA ALA A 129 -3.10 -31.31 -11.57
C ALA A 129 -4.43 -30.60 -11.84
N GLU A 130 -5.12 -30.22 -10.77
CA GLU A 130 -6.41 -29.54 -10.83
C GLU A 130 -6.24 -28.08 -10.41
N LEU A 131 -7.01 -27.19 -11.04
CA LEU A 131 -7.04 -25.78 -10.66
C LEU A 131 -7.70 -25.66 -9.28
N ILE A 132 -6.99 -25.04 -8.35
CA ILE A 132 -7.54 -24.69 -7.04
C ILE A 132 -8.38 -23.43 -7.24
N HIS A 133 -9.70 -23.56 -7.10
CA HIS A 133 -10.60 -22.42 -7.29
C HIS A 133 -10.67 -21.48 -6.07
N GLU A 134 -10.44 -22.03 -4.88
CA GLU A 134 -10.57 -21.30 -3.62
C GLU A 134 -9.55 -21.82 -2.61
N VAL A 135 -8.91 -20.89 -1.91
CA VAL A 135 -8.00 -21.14 -0.79
C VAL A 135 -8.58 -20.42 0.42
N PRO A 136 -9.25 -21.12 1.34
CA PRO A 136 -9.97 -20.51 2.46
C PRO A 136 -9.05 -19.94 3.53
N GLN A 137 -7.81 -20.40 3.59
CA GLN A 137 -6.80 -19.88 4.50
C GLN A 137 -5.42 -19.97 3.86
N PHE A 138 -4.68 -18.86 3.88
CA PHE A 138 -3.30 -18.83 3.43
C PHE A 138 -2.38 -19.56 4.41
N THR A 139 -1.51 -20.44 3.90
CA THR A 139 -0.41 -21.01 4.67
C THR A 139 0.87 -21.00 3.83
N ARG A 140 2.03 -20.90 4.50
CA ARG A 140 3.32 -20.95 3.80
C ARG A 140 3.61 -22.30 3.13
N GLU A 141 2.82 -23.34 3.41
CA GLU A 141 2.91 -24.62 2.71
C GLU A 141 2.48 -24.51 1.25
N LEU A 142 1.63 -23.54 0.91
CA LEU A 142 1.21 -23.24 -0.46
C LEU A 142 2.39 -22.87 -1.37
N PHE A 143 3.48 -22.31 -0.82
CA PHE A 143 4.70 -22.07 -1.59
C PHE A 143 5.37 -23.36 -2.09
N LYS A 144 5.20 -24.50 -1.38
CA LYS A 144 5.73 -25.79 -1.82
C LYS A 144 4.95 -26.29 -3.05
N ILE A 145 3.65 -26.05 -3.08
CA ILE A 145 2.74 -26.42 -4.17
C ILE A 145 2.96 -25.51 -5.39
N ALA A 146 3.18 -24.22 -5.14
CA ALA A 146 3.48 -23.21 -6.17
C ALA A 146 4.80 -23.46 -6.94
N GLY A 147 5.62 -24.41 -6.48
CA GLY A 147 6.92 -24.74 -7.07
C GLY A 147 8.04 -23.82 -6.60
N SER A 148 9.26 -24.38 -6.49
CA SER A 148 10.47 -23.62 -6.15
C SER A 148 10.85 -22.64 -7.26
N ALA A 149 11.30 -21.44 -6.88
CA ALA A 149 11.92 -20.48 -7.79
C ALA A 149 13.06 -21.15 -8.58
N GLY A 150 12.89 -21.36 -9.89
CA GLY A 150 13.94 -22.07 -10.64
C GLY A 150 13.70 -22.40 -12.11
N THR A 151 12.49 -22.33 -12.67
CA THR A 151 12.36 -22.49 -14.13
C THR A 151 12.82 -21.19 -14.81
N ALA A 152 13.87 -21.28 -15.62
CA ALA A 152 14.69 -20.22 -16.20
C ALA A 152 13.99 -19.22 -17.16
N ARG A 153 12.73 -18.86 -16.93
CA ARG A 153 11.97 -17.87 -17.69
C ARG A 153 11.08 -17.04 -16.77
N GLY A 154 11.60 -15.90 -16.33
CA GLY A 154 10.80 -14.78 -15.80
C GLY A 154 11.07 -14.43 -14.34
N THR A 155 11.43 -13.18 -14.10
CA THR A 155 11.49 -12.52 -12.78
C THR A 155 10.10 -12.29 -12.16
N GLY A 156 9.11 -13.14 -12.44
CA GLY A 156 7.68 -12.89 -12.18
C GLY A 156 6.77 -14.13 -12.27
N GLY A 157 7.15 -15.19 -11.55
CA GLY A 157 6.47 -16.49 -11.57
C GLY A 157 5.31 -16.62 -10.59
N MET A 158 4.87 -17.85 -10.32
CA MET A 158 3.87 -18.12 -9.28
C MET A 158 4.37 -17.70 -7.89
N TYR A 159 5.68 -17.82 -7.64
CA TYR A 159 6.28 -17.46 -6.36
C TYR A 159 6.02 -15.99 -5.96
N THR A 160 6.22 -15.03 -6.87
CA THR A 160 5.99 -13.60 -6.59
C THR A 160 4.51 -13.29 -6.36
N LYS A 161 3.62 -14.01 -7.04
CA LYS A 161 2.17 -13.91 -6.83
C LYS A 161 1.78 -14.46 -5.46
N MET A 162 2.39 -15.56 -5.03
CA MET A 162 2.20 -16.08 -3.67
C MET A 162 2.76 -15.14 -2.60
N GLN A 163 3.85 -14.39 -2.87
CA GLN A 163 4.30 -13.32 -1.97
C GLN A 163 3.29 -12.17 -1.88
N ALA A 164 2.70 -11.76 -3.00
CA ALA A 164 1.62 -10.77 -3.01
C ALA A 164 0.40 -11.26 -2.22
N VAL A 165 0.00 -12.52 -2.42
CA VAL A 165 -1.08 -13.19 -1.66
C VAL A 165 -0.75 -13.21 -0.17
N GLU A 166 0.47 -13.54 0.24
CA GLU A 166 0.88 -13.54 1.66
C GLU A 166 0.70 -12.15 2.29
N ILE A 167 1.16 -11.10 1.60
CA ILE A 167 1.02 -9.71 2.06
C ILE A 167 -0.46 -9.35 2.20
N CYS A 168 -1.29 -9.67 1.20
CA CYS A 168 -2.72 -9.37 1.18
C CYS A 168 -3.49 -10.18 2.25
N ALA A 169 -3.22 -11.47 2.40
CA ALA A 169 -3.87 -12.32 3.38
C ALA A 169 -3.66 -11.82 4.81
N HIS A 170 -2.42 -11.49 5.18
CA HIS A 170 -2.11 -10.89 6.48
C HIS A 170 -2.58 -9.44 6.63
N SER A 171 -2.91 -8.82 5.50
CA SER A 171 -3.47 -7.49 5.40
C SER A 171 -4.99 -7.44 5.43
N GLY A 172 -5.68 -8.58 5.56
CA GLY A 172 -7.14 -8.66 5.51
C GLY A 172 -7.72 -8.32 4.13
N ILE A 173 -6.94 -8.52 3.06
CA ILE A 173 -7.30 -8.19 1.68
C ILE A 173 -7.41 -9.49 0.90
N ASP A 174 -8.57 -9.75 0.34
CA ASP A 174 -8.75 -10.92 -0.51
C ASP A 174 -7.92 -10.79 -1.78
N THR A 175 -7.52 -11.91 -2.38
CA THR A 175 -6.74 -11.88 -3.62
C THR A 175 -7.28 -12.87 -4.64
N VAL A 176 -7.36 -12.48 -5.91
CA VAL A 176 -7.65 -13.37 -7.03
C VAL A 176 -6.46 -13.41 -7.98
N ILE A 177 -6.03 -14.61 -8.36
CA ILE A 177 -5.12 -14.83 -9.49
C ILE A 177 -5.94 -15.44 -10.63
N ALA A 178 -5.98 -14.77 -11.79
CA ALA A 178 -6.78 -15.22 -12.93
C ALA A 178 -6.11 -14.96 -14.30
N ASN A 179 -6.54 -15.72 -15.31
CA ASN A 179 -6.03 -15.58 -16.67
C ASN A 179 -6.52 -14.30 -17.36
N SER A 180 -5.58 -13.42 -17.70
CA SER A 180 -5.78 -12.16 -18.42
C SER A 180 -6.37 -12.31 -19.83
N HIS A 181 -6.21 -13.46 -20.48
CA HIS A 181 -6.79 -13.74 -21.80
C HIS A 181 -8.29 -14.06 -21.75
N THR A 182 -8.84 -14.28 -20.55
CA THR A 182 -10.27 -14.53 -20.40
C THR A 182 -11.06 -13.26 -20.71
N LYS A 183 -11.94 -13.34 -21.71
CA LYS A 183 -12.76 -12.19 -22.11
C LYS A 183 -13.63 -11.69 -20.94
N ASN A 184 -13.61 -10.38 -20.72
CA ASN A 184 -14.34 -9.69 -19.66
C ASN A 184 -14.03 -10.19 -18.24
N ILE A 185 -12.80 -10.69 -18.00
CA ILE A 185 -12.42 -11.33 -16.74
C ILE A 185 -12.79 -10.52 -15.49
N ILE A 186 -12.51 -9.21 -15.49
CA ILE A 186 -12.82 -8.35 -14.33
C ILE A 186 -14.33 -8.34 -14.03
N TYR A 187 -15.19 -8.16 -15.05
CA TYR A 187 -16.64 -8.19 -14.87
C TYR A 187 -17.14 -9.53 -14.34
N LYS A 188 -16.59 -10.63 -14.85
CA LYS A 188 -16.96 -11.99 -14.43
C LYS A 188 -16.59 -12.25 -12.97
N LEU A 189 -15.38 -11.86 -12.57
CA LEU A 189 -14.92 -11.95 -11.18
C LEU A 189 -15.82 -11.12 -10.25
N MET A 190 -16.19 -9.90 -10.65
CA MET A 190 -17.08 -9.02 -9.85
C MET A 190 -18.52 -9.54 -9.76
N ASN A 191 -18.95 -10.39 -10.69
CA ASN A 191 -20.23 -11.10 -10.61
C ASN A 191 -20.15 -12.41 -9.80
N GLY A 192 -18.99 -12.73 -9.20
CA GLY A 192 -18.80 -13.93 -8.40
C GLY A 192 -18.57 -15.22 -9.20
N GLU A 193 -18.24 -15.12 -10.49
CA GLU A 193 -17.84 -16.30 -11.26
C GLU A 193 -16.52 -16.88 -10.71
N ARG A 194 -16.47 -18.19 -10.51
CA ARG A 194 -15.30 -18.92 -9.98
C ARG A 194 -14.25 -19.11 -11.07
N LEU A 195 -13.51 -18.05 -11.40
CA LEU A 195 -12.44 -18.04 -12.39
C LEU A 195 -11.08 -17.84 -11.72
N GLY A 196 -10.13 -18.72 -12.06
CA GLY A 196 -8.82 -18.75 -11.44
C GLY A 196 -8.87 -19.21 -9.98
N THR A 197 -8.01 -18.64 -9.15
CA THR A 197 -7.89 -18.98 -7.72
C THR A 197 -8.20 -17.77 -6.86
N TYR A 198 -9.20 -17.91 -5.98
CA TYR A 198 -9.56 -16.93 -4.97
C TYR A 198 -8.93 -17.30 -3.62
N PHE A 199 -8.16 -16.38 -3.05
CA PHE A 199 -7.53 -16.50 -1.74
C PHE A 199 -8.28 -15.62 -0.76
N ILE A 200 -8.88 -16.26 0.23
CA ILE A 200 -9.58 -15.57 1.30
C ILE A 200 -8.54 -15.05 2.29
N ALA A 201 -8.65 -13.77 2.64
CA ALA A 201 -7.76 -13.17 3.60
C ALA A 201 -7.96 -13.75 5.01
N ASP A 202 -6.95 -13.62 5.85
CA ASP A 202 -7.15 -13.89 7.26
C ASP A 202 -8.24 -12.92 7.78
N ASN A 203 -9.09 -13.40 8.69
CA ASN A 203 -10.06 -12.55 9.40
C ASN A 203 -9.30 -11.58 10.33
N VAL A 204 -8.66 -10.58 9.73
CA VAL A 204 -7.95 -9.52 10.41
C VAL A 204 -8.93 -8.38 10.52
N HIS A 205 -9.58 -8.26 11.67
CA HIS A 205 -10.32 -7.05 12.02
C HIS A 205 -9.43 -5.83 11.66
N PRO A 206 -9.90 -4.80 10.94
CA PRO A 206 -9.05 -3.69 10.48
C PRO A 206 -8.21 -3.06 11.61
N GLN A 207 -8.77 -3.07 12.82
CA GLN A 207 -8.10 -2.70 14.07
C GLN A 207 -6.86 -3.57 14.41
N LEU A 208 -6.87 -4.88 14.15
CA LEU A 208 -5.75 -5.80 14.39
C LEU A 208 -4.56 -5.56 13.45
N LYS A 209 -4.82 -5.15 12.20
CA LYS A 209 -3.77 -4.79 11.23
C LYS A 209 -3.08 -3.47 11.64
N ARG A 210 -3.86 -2.43 11.95
CA ARG A 210 -3.39 -1.17 12.53
C ARG A 210 -2.59 -1.41 13.81
N ARG A 211 -3.11 -2.31 14.65
CA ARG A 211 -2.49 -2.73 15.91
C ARG A 211 -1.13 -3.38 15.71
N LYS A 212 -0.93 -4.27 14.74
CA LYS A 212 0.38 -4.89 14.50
C LYS A 212 1.46 -3.89 14.08
N ILE A 213 1.13 -2.95 13.19
CA ILE A 213 2.08 -1.91 12.73
C ILE A 213 2.42 -0.97 13.89
N ILE A 214 1.41 -0.45 14.59
CA ILE A 214 1.60 0.53 15.66
C ILE A 214 2.24 -0.11 16.92
N ILE A 215 1.94 -1.38 17.23
CA ILE A 215 2.57 -2.09 18.36
C ILE A 215 3.98 -2.56 18.01
N GLY A 216 4.23 -2.97 16.77
CA GLY A 216 5.52 -3.50 16.31
C GLY A 216 6.57 -2.43 16.04
N SER A 217 6.17 -1.18 15.79
CA SER A 217 7.08 -0.05 15.58
C SER A 217 7.68 0.46 16.88
N GLU A 218 8.94 0.89 16.81
CA GLU A 218 9.63 1.56 17.91
C GLU A 218 8.95 2.91 18.21
N ILE A 219 8.63 3.16 19.48
CA ILE A 219 7.99 4.41 19.91
C ILE A 219 9.08 5.48 20.04
N LYS A 220 8.97 6.54 19.23
CA LYS A 220 9.97 7.63 19.18
C LYS A 220 9.67 8.80 20.10
N GLY A 221 8.43 8.94 20.57
CA GLY A 221 8.05 10.02 21.48
C GLY A 221 6.68 9.87 22.14
N LYS A 222 6.34 10.88 22.96
CA LYS A 222 5.08 10.96 23.71
C LYS A 222 4.37 12.28 23.43
N ILE A 223 3.05 12.23 23.31
CA ILE A 223 2.17 13.39 23.23
C ILE A 223 1.23 13.36 24.44
N LEU A 224 1.23 14.43 25.22
CA LEU A 224 0.34 14.63 26.36
C LEU A 224 -0.90 15.39 25.91
N ILE A 225 -2.09 14.90 26.29
CA ILE A 225 -3.37 15.48 25.86
C ILE A 225 -4.26 15.89 27.04
N ASP A 226 -5.20 16.79 26.77
CA ASP A 226 -6.19 17.24 27.74
C ASP A 226 -7.41 16.29 27.86
N GLN A 227 -8.31 16.62 28.79
CA GLN A 227 -9.52 15.85 29.05
C GLN A 227 -10.51 15.87 27.88
N GLY A 228 -10.60 16.98 27.14
CA GLY A 228 -11.49 17.11 25.99
C GLY A 228 -11.05 16.21 24.84
N CYS A 229 -9.74 16.18 24.59
CA CYS A 229 -9.10 15.32 23.63
C CYS A 229 -9.23 13.85 24.02
N TYR A 230 -8.98 13.49 25.29
CA TYR A 230 -9.21 12.14 25.79
C TYR A 230 -10.63 11.65 25.50
N ASN A 231 -11.64 12.48 25.81
CA ASN A 231 -13.03 12.14 25.54
C ASN A 231 -13.33 11.99 24.04
N ALA A 232 -12.73 12.82 23.18
CA ALA A 232 -12.89 12.74 21.73
C ALA A 232 -12.26 11.46 21.15
N LEU A 233 -11.07 11.08 21.60
CA LEU A 233 -10.39 9.88 21.14
C LEU A 233 -11.13 8.62 21.59
N ILE A 234 -11.46 8.51 22.88
CA ILE A 234 -12.03 7.29 23.47
C ILE A 234 -13.51 7.11 23.09
N ASN A 235 -14.32 8.18 23.20
CA ASN A 235 -15.77 8.03 23.07
C ASN A 235 -16.29 8.29 21.65
N LYS A 236 -15.55 9.05 20.83
CA LYS A 236 -15.99 9.44 19.48
C LYS A 236 -15.13 8.86 18.35
N GLY A 237 -14.03 8.17 18.66
CA GLY A 237 -13.11 7.65 17.65
C GLY A 237 -12.53 8.76 16.74
N SER A 238 -12.29 9.94 17.31
CA SER A 238 -11.81 11.11 16.57
C SER A 238 -10.30 11.07 16.31
N SER A 239 -9.83 11.89 15.37
CA SER A 239 -8.40 12.15 15.16
C SER A 239 -7.82 13.00 16.30
N LEU A 240 -6.50 12.93 16.51
CA LEU A 240 -5.79 13.83 17.42
C LEU A 240 -5.56 15.19 16.73
N LEU A 241 -6.15 16.24 17.28
CA LEU A 241 -6.01 17.61 16.81
C LEU A 241 -5.02 18.41 17.68
N PRO A 242 -4.35 19.45 17.13
CA PRO A 242 -3.38 20.26 17.87
C PRO A 242 -3.96 20.93 19.13
N VAL A 243 -5.21 21.37 19.06
CA VAL A 243 -5.92 22.07 20.14
C VAL A 243 -5.96 21.29 21.46
N GLY A 244 -5.98 19.96 21.38
CA GLY A 244 -6.08 19.08 22.56
C GLY A 244 -4.74 18.64 23.13
N ILE A 245 -3.62 19.12 22.58
CA ILE A 245 -2.26 18.73 22.98
C ILE A 245 -1.76 19.71 24.05
N ILE A 246 -1.34 19.15 25.19
CA ILE A 246 -0.73 19.88 26.31
C ILE A 246 0.78 20.01 26.10
N ASP A 247 1.44 18.91 25.73
CA ASP A 247 2.89 18.89 25.58
C ASP A 247 3.39 17.71 24.75
N VAL A 248 4.66 17.79 24.34
CA VAL A 248 5.35 16.76 23.57
C VAL A 248 6.68 16.44 24.23
N ILE A 249 6.97 15.15 24.38
CA ILE A 249 8.20 14.66 25.02
C ILE A 249 8.96 13.76 24.04
N GLY A 250 10.24 14.07 23.85
CA GLY A 250 11.14 13.35 22.94
C GLY A 250 11.31 14.06 21.59
N THR A 251 12.13 13.46 20.74
CA THR A 251 12.42 13.96 19.39
C THR A 251 12.00 12.91 18.38
N PHE A 252 11.09 13.29 17.48
CA PHE A 252 10.56 12.42 16.44
C PHE A 252 10.18 13.23 15.22
N GLU A 253 10.19 12.57 14.08
CA GLU A 253 9.83 13.13 12.78
C GLU A 253 8.37 12.81 12.43
N ASP A 254 7.83 13.46 11.40
CA ASP A 254 6.57 13.02 10.82
C ASP A 254 6.71 11.60 10.23
N GLY A 255 5.67 10.79 10.39
CA GLY A 255 5.67 9.36 10.09
C GLY A 255 6.16 8.49 11.25
N ASP A 256 6.78 9.04 12.29
CA ASP A 256 7.19 8.22 13.43
C ASP A 256 6.00 7.76 14.28
N THR A 257 6.15 6.58 14.88
CA THR A 257 5.18 6.07 15.85
C THR A 257 5.39 6.74 17.20
N VAL A 258 4.33 7.36 17.71
CA VAL A 258 4.31 8.07 18.99
C VAL A 258 3.22 7.51 19.90
N SER A 259 3.45 7.66 21.19
CA SER A 259 2.49 7.30 22.25
C SER A 259 1.70 8.51 22.69
N VAL A 260 0.41 8.33 22.97
CA VAL A 260 -0.51 9.39 23.41
C VAL A 260 -0.90 9.09 24.85
N TYR A 261 -0.75 10.09 25.72
CA TYR A 261 -0.89 9.98 27.16
C TYR A 261 -1.94 10.96 27.68
N PHE A 262 -2.80 10.46 28.58
CA PHE A 262 -3.67 11.27 29.42
C PHE A 262 -3.25 11.10 30.88
N GLY A 263 -2.73 12.17 31.49
CA GLY A 263 -2.00 12.08 32.75
C GLY A 263 -0.79 11.15 32.61
N GLU A 264 -0.68 10.16 33.49
CA GLU A 264 0.39 9.16 33.44
C GLU A 264 0.04 7.90 32.62
N LYS A 265 -1.21 7.78 32.12
CA LYS A 265 -1.66 6.60 31.39
C LYS A 265 -1.43 6.76 29.89
N GLU A 266 -0.75 5.80 29.28
CA GLU A 266 -0.73 5.63 27.82
C GLU A 266 -2.12 5.14 27.38
N ILE A 267 -2.81 5.94 26.57
CA ILE A 267 -4.19 5.64 26.13
C ILE A 267 -4.27 5.28 24.66
N ALA A 268 -3.26 5.63 23.87
CA ALA A 268 -3.22 5.36 22.45
C ALA A 268 -1.79 5.40 21.93
N ARG A 269 -1.60 4.87 20.73
CA ARG A 269 -0.40 5.05 19.91
C ARG A 269 -0.81 5.41 18.50
N GLY A 270 0.03 6.08 17.75
CA GLY A 270 -0.27 6.37 16.36
C GLY A 270 0.90 6.93 15.58
N ILE A 271 0.68 7.14 14.29
CA ILE A 271 1.67 7.69 13.36
C ILE A 271 1.48 9.21 13.31
N SER A 272 2.50 9.97 13.70
CA SER A 272 2.45 11.42 13.68
C SER A 272 2.47 11.97 12.26
N HIS A 273 1.68 13.01 11.97
CA HIS A 273 1.73 13.78 10.73
C HIS A 273 2.77 14.91 10.76
N TYR A 274 3.29 15.21 11.95
CA TYR A 274 4.16 16.36 12.22
C TYR A 274 5.36 15.97 13.07
N THR A 275 6.44 16.71 12.94
CA THR A 275 7.62 16.56 13.80
C THR A 275 7.31 17.00 15.24
N SER A 276 8.09 16.55 16.21
CA SER A 276 7.92 17.01 17.60
C SER A 276 8.09 18.53 17.73
N HIS A 277 8.97 19.13 16.91
CA HIS A 277 9.19 20.57 16.86
C HIS A 277 7.94 21.33 16.36
N ASP A 278 7.31 20.85 15.30
CA ASP A 278 6.10 21.48 14.76
C ASP A 278 4.93 21.35 15.71
N ILE A 279 4.73 20.18 16.31
CA ILE A 279 3.69 19.97 17.34
C ILE A 279 3.95 20.90 18.53
N GLN A 280 5.20 21.12 18.95
CA GLN A 280 5.52 22.04 20.04
C GLN A 280 5.10 23.48 19.73
N ARG A 281 5.13 23.89 18.45
CA ARG A 281 4.70 25.22 17.99
C ARG A 281 3.18 25.35 17.90
N MET A 282 2.49 24.30 17.44
CA MET A 282 1.04 24.35 17.17
C MET A 282 0.14 23.81 18.28
N LYS A 283 0.71 23.20 19.33
CA LYS A 283 -0.09 22.66 20.45
C LYS A 283 -0.98 23.75 21.07
N GLY A 284 -2.23 23.39 21.35
CA GLY A 284 -3.23 24.30 21.92
C GLY A 284 -3.91 25.25 20.91
N PHE A 285 -3.48 25.27 19.64
CA PHE A 285 -4.09 26.11 18.60
C PHE A 285 -5.14 25.37 17.77
N HIS A 286 -6.04 26.14 17.15
CA HIS A 286 -7.02 25.60 16.22
C HIS A 286 -6.41 25.36 14.84
N THR A 287 -7.01 24.45 14.06
CA THR A 287 -6.49 24.03 12.74
C THR A 287 -6.39 25.19 11.74
N GLU A 288 -7.23 26.21 11.90
CA GLU A 288 -7.26 27.43 11.07
C GLU A 288 -6.02 28.32 11.29
N GLU A 289 -5.30 28.13 12.41
CA GLU A 289 -4.14 28.95 12.78
C GLU A 289 -2.82 28.31 12.34
N LEU A 290 -2.84 27.05 11.87
CA LEU A 290 -1.65 26.24 11.62
C LEU A 290 -0.76 26.84 10.54
N ASP A 291 -1.34 27.33 9.44
CA ASP A 291 -0.58 27.91 8.33
C ASP A 291 0.32 29.05 8.79
N LYS A 292 -0.23 29.90 9.67
CA LYS A 292 0.50 31.04 10.24
C LYS A 292 1.57 30.60 11.22
N ILE A 293 1.27 29.58 12.03
CA ILE A 293 2.20 29.07 13.04
C ILE A 293 3.39 28.39 12.39
N LEU A 294 3.15 27.56 11.36
CA LEU A 294 4.19 26.82 10.65
C LEU A 294 4.99 27.72 9.71
N GLY A 295 4.36 28.76 9.17
CA GLY A 295 4.94 29.68 8.18
C GLY A 295 4.71 29.23 6.73
N GLU A 296 3.96 28.14 6.55
CA GLU A 296 3.58 27.54 5.29
C GLU A 296 2.24 26.80 5.46
N PRO A 297 1.48 26.53 4.38
CA PRO A 297 0.23 25.80 4.47
C PRO A 297 0.42 24.43 5.14
N ALA A 298 -0.39 24.16 6.16
CA ALA A 298 -0.38 22.90 6.88
C ALA A 298 -0.80 21.76 5.94
N PRO A 299 0.02 20.72 5.75
CA PRO A 299 -0.33 19.60 4.88
C PRO A 299 -1.50 18.77 5.43
N TYR A 300 -1.72 18.78 6.76
CA TYR A 300 -2.77 18.01 7.41
C TYR A 300 -3.44 18.76 8.57
N ASN A 301 -4.77 18.72 8.67
CA ASN A 301 -5.47 19.32 9.81
C ASN A 301 -5.37 18.50 11.12
N THR A 302 -4.69 17.35 11.10
CA THR A 302 -4.63 16.42 12.24
C THR A 302 -3.18 16.10 12.57
N VAL A 303 -2.87 15.97 13.86
CA VAL A 303 -1.56 15.52 14.34
C VAL A 303 -1.43 14.01 14.20
N ILE A 304 -2.49 13.27 14.52
CA ILE A 304 -2.61 11.84 14.20
C ILE A 304 -4.03 11.63 13.67
N HIS A 305 -4.15 11.18 12.42
CA HIS A 305 -5.46 10.81 11.89
C HIS A 305 -6.04 9.60 12.62
N ARG A 306 -7.36 9.53 12.81
CA ARG A 306 -8.06 8.40 13.46
C ARG A 306 -7.70 7.05 12.85
N ASP A 307 -7.41 7.01 11.55
CA ASP A 307 -7.04 5.78 10.85
C ASP A 307 -5.61 5.31 11.13
N ASN A 308 -4.79 6.22 11.65
CA ASN A 308 -3.42 5.97 12.07
C ASN A 308 -3.27 5.99 13.60
N LEU A 309 -4.37 5.93 14.34
CA LEU A 309 -4.44 5.94 15.79
C LEU A 309 -5.00 4.60 16.32
N LEU A 310 -4.37 4.05 17.33
CA LEU A 310 -4.77 2.84 18.03
C LEU A 310 -5.00 3.15 19.51
N ILE A 311 -6.22 2.93 20.00
CA ILE A 311 -6.52 3.02 21.42
C ILE A 311 -5.94 1.81 22.17
N MET A 312 -5.26 2.08 23.28
CA MET A 312 -4.68 1.13 24.22
C MET A 312 -5.63 1.04 25.42
N TYR A 313 -6.25 -0.12 25.63
CA TYR A 313 -7.15 -0.38 26.75
C TYR A 313 -6.37 -0.62 28.05
#